data_AF-A0A7K2YUA8-F1
#
_entry.id   AF-A0A7K2YUA8-F1
#
_cell.length_a   1.000
_cell.length_b   1.000
_cell.length_c   1.000
_cell.angle_alpha   90.00
_cell.angle_beta   90.00
_cell.angle_gamma   90.00
#
_symmetry.space_group_name_H-M   'P 1'
#
loop_
_entity.id
_entity.type
_entity.pdbx_description
1 polymer ?
#
loop_
_entity_poly.entity_id
_entity_poly.type
_entity_poly.pdbx_seq_one_letter_code
_entity_poly.pdbx_strand_id
1 'polypeptide(L)' 'VDALRALGVRAGFMNSTQDFDERRMMEAEFLAGELDLLYLAPERLRLESTLDLLSRGKISLFAIDEAHCVSQ' A
#
# COMPACT_ATOMS: atom_id res chain seq x y z
N VAL A 1 -0.25 3.18 -10.66
CA VAL A 1 -0.68 1.77 -10.47
C VAL A 1 -1.16 1.14 -11.78
N ASP A 2 -2.00 1.83 -12.55
CA ASP A 2 -2.60 1.26 -13.78
C ASP A 2 -1.57 0.80 -14.82
N ALA A 3 -0.48 1.54 -15.01
CA ALA A 3 0.60 1.13 -15.90
C ALA A 3 1.25 -0.20 -15.47
N LEU A 4 1.46 -0.43 -14.17
CA LEU A 4 2.01 -1.69 -13.65
C LEU A 4 1.02 -2.84 -13.83
N ARG A 5 -0.27 -2.60 -13.58
CA ARG A 5 -1.33 -3.58 -13.84
C ARG A 5 -1.42 -3.96 -15.32
N ALA A 6 -1.29 -2.98 -16.22
CA ALA A 6 -1.27 -3.22 -17.66
C ALA A 6 -0.08 -4.09 -18.11
N LEU A 7 1.00 -4.11 -17.33
CA LEU A 7 2.18 -4.97 -17.54
C LEU A 7 2.06 -6.33 -16.82
N GLY A 8 0.92 -6.63 -16.19
CA GLY A 8 0.66 -7.89 -15.49
C GLY A 8 1.16 -7.95 -14.05
N VAL A 9 1.65 -6.83 -13.48
CA VAL A 9 2.06 -6.76 -12.08
C VAL A 9 0.82 -6.62 -11.19
N ARG A 10 0.71 -7.43 -10.13
CA ARG A 10 -0.37 -7.33 -9.14
C ARG A 10 -0.12 -6.15 -8.21
N ALA A 11 -0.37 -4.95 -8.73
CA ALA A 11 -0.14 -3.70 -8.02
C ALA A 11 -1.44 -3.18 -7.37
N GLY A 12 -1.34 -2.68 -6.14
CA GLY A 12 -2.41 -2.03 -5.40
C GLY A 12 -2.02 -0.64 -4.92
N PHE A 13 -2.99 0.13 -4.44
CA PHE A 13 -2.72 1.37 -3.70
C PHE A 13 -3.65 1.53 -2.49
N MET A 14 -3.16 2.23 -1.48
CA MET A 14 -3.90 2.64 -0.30
C MET A 14 -3.70 4.13 -0.01
N ASN A 15 -4.78 4.91 -0.05
CA ASN A 15 -4.77 6.34 0.26
C ASN A 15 -6.07 6.77 0.95
N SER A 16 -6.25 8.07 1.14
CA SER A 16 -7.42 8.67 1.80
C SER A 16 -8.65 8.85 0.89
N THR A 17 -8.52 8.64 -0.42
CA THR A 17 -9.61 8.84 -1.39
C THR A 17 -10.46 7.60 -1.59
N GLN A 18 -10.00 6.44 -1.12
CA GLN A 18 -10.73 5.17 -1.23
C GLN A 18 -11.88 5.10 -0.23
N ASP A 19 -12.97 4.49 -0.65
CA ASP A 19 -14.08 4.16 0.24
C ASP A 19 -13.74 2.96 1.15
N PHE A 20 -14.70 2.62 2.03
CA PHE A 20 -14.52 1.54 2.99
C PHE A 20 -14.36 0.17 2.32
N ASP A 21 -15.12 -0.10 1.26
CA ASP A 21 -15.13 -1.41 0.62
C ASP A 21 -13.87 -1.62 -0.23
N GLU A 22 -13.45 -0.59 -0.97
CA GLU A 22 -12.17 -0.58 -1.71
C GLU A 22 -11.00 -0.82 -0.77
N ARG A 23 -10.99 -0.13 0.37
CA ARG A 23 -9.95 -0.28 1.39
C ARG A 23 -9.95 -1.70 1.95
N ARG A 24 -11.10 -2.22 2.36
CA ARG A 24 -11.22 -3.55 2.94
C ARG A 24 -10.77 -4.64 1.97
N MET A 25 -11.11 -4.51 0.69
CA MET A 25 -10.65 -5.42 -0.37
C MET A 25 -9.13 -5.38 -0.51
N MET A 26 -8.54 -4.18 -0.59
CA MET A 26 -7.09 -4.02 -0.71
C MET A 26 -6.33 -4.59 0.50
N GLU A 27 -6.86 -4.37 1.72
CA GLU A 27 -6.29 -4.93 2.95
C GLU A 27 -6.35 -6.47 2.94
N ALA A 28 -7.43 -7.07 2.43
CA ALA A 28 -7.55 -8.51 2.29
C ALA A 28 -6.58 -9.08 1.25
N GLU A 29 -6.45 -8.46 0.07
CA GLU A 29 -5.50 -8.86 -0.97
C GLU A 29 -4.04 -8.79 -0.48
N PHE A 30 -3.70 -7.71 0.25
CA PHE A 30 -2.39 -7.55 0.86
C PHE A 30 -2.09 -8.69 1.85
N LEU A 31 -3.02 -8.99 2.76
CA LEU A 31 -2.85 -10.05 3.76
C LEU A 31 -2.82 -11.45 3.14
N ALA A 32 -3.50 -11.66 2.01
CA ALA A 32 -3.46 -12.91 1.26
C ALA A 32 -2.13 -13.11 0.49
N GLY A 33 -1.29 -12.08 0.36
CA GLY A 33 -0.08 -12.13 -0.45
C GLY A 33 -0.35 -12.07 -1.96
N GLU A 34 -1.50 -11.52 -2.34
CA GLU A 34 -1.92 -11.39 -3.74
C GLU A 34 -1.38 -10.13 -4.42
N LEU A 35 -0.65 -9.30 -3.68
CA LEU A 35 -0.01 -8.09 -4.21
C LEU A 35 1.50 -8.30 -4.35
N ASP A 36 2.01 -7.97 -5.53
CA ASP A 36 3.45 -7.84 -5.78
C ASP A 36 3.96 -6.48 -5.31
N LEU A 37 3.11 -5.44 -5.40
CA LEU A 37 3.46 -4.08 -5.02
C LEU A 37 2.25 -3.33 -4.47
N LEU A 38 2.44 -2.64 -3.34
CA LEU A 38 1.41 -1.83 -2.70
C LEU A 38 1.93 -0.40 -2.52
N TYR A 39 1.33 0.55 -3.24
CA TYR A 39 1.59 1.98 -3.00
C TYR A 39 0.80 2.44 -1.79
N LEU A 40 1.48 3.08 -0.83
CA LEU A 40 0.84 3.61 0.37
C LEU A 40 1.13 5.10 0.49
N ALA A 41 0.07 5.90 0.61
CA ALA A 41 0.21 7.34 0.78
C ALA A 41 0.75 7.67 2.20
N PRO A 42 1.69 8.62 2.37
CA PRO A 42 2.37 8.88 3.64
C PRO A 42 1.41 9.24 4.79
N GLU A 43 0.30 9.91 4.51
CA GLU A 43 -0.68 10.28 5.52
C GLU A 43 -1.30 9.05 6.22
N ARG A 44 -1.34 7.90 5.55
CA ARG A 44 -1.88 6.66 6.11
C ARG A 44 -0.91 5.97 7.07
N LEU A 45 0.40 6.15 6.93
CA LEU A 45 1.39 5.59 7.85
C LEU A 45 1.25 6.15 9.28
N ARG A 46 0.56 7.28 9.45
CA ARG A 46 0.24 7.86 10.77
C ARG A 46 -0.89 7.13 11.49
N LEU A 47 -1.63 6.26 10.80
CA LEU A 47 -2.73 5.50 11.38
C LEU A 47 -2.21 4.19 11.97
N GLU A 48 -2.47 3.96 13.26
CA GLU A 48 -2.11 2.71 13.95
C GLU A 48 -2.66 1.48 13.23
N SER A 49 -3.90 1.55 12.73
CA SER A 49 -4.51 0.47 11.94
C SER A 49 -3.73 0.09 10.67
N THR A 50 -3.02 1.04 10.07
CA THR A 50 -2.16 0.76 8.90
C THR A 50 -0.87 0.08 9.34
N LEU A 51 -0.29 0.48 10.48
CA LEU A 51 0.90 -0.18 11.03
C LEU A 51 0.58 -1.63 11.46
N ASP A 52 -0.59 -1.85 12.07
CA ASP A 52 -1.09 -3.18 12.43
C ASP A 52 -1.33 -4.07 11.21
N LEU A 53 -1.84 -3.50 10.12
CA LEU A 53 -2.00 -4.21 8.86
C LEU A 53 -0.63 -4.65 8.32
N LEU A 54 0.33 -3.72 8.23
CA LEU A 54 1.67 -3.98 7.69
C LEU A 54 2.43 -5.02 8.54
N SER A 55 2.25 -5.03 9.86
CA SER A 55 2.90 -6.01 10.75
C SER A 55 2.38 -7.44 10.56
N ARG A 56 1.14 -7.59 10.04
CA ARG A 56 0.51 -8.89 9.77
C ARG A 56 0.78 -9.40 8.35
N GLY A 57 1.12 -8.51 7.42
CA GLY A 57 1.44 -8.86 6.04
C GLY A 57 2.86 -9.38 5.87
N LYS A 58 3.10 -10.10 4.77
CA LYS A 58 4.46 -10.51 4.38
C LYS A 58 5.08 -9.45 3.49
N ILE A 59 6.03 -8.69 4.01
CA ILE A 59 6.69 -7.60 3.30
C ILE A 59 8.13 -7.99 2.97
N SER A 60 8.49 -7.91 1.69
CA SER A 60 9.87 -8.17 1.24
C SER A 60 10.78 -6.96 1.42
N LEU A 61 10.27 -5.75 1.17
CA LEU A 61 11.01 -4.49 1.33
C LEU A 61 10.05 -3.31 1.44
N PHE A 62 10.58 -2.18 1.91
CA PHE A 62 9.95 -0.87 1.76
C PHE A 62 10.79 -0.01 0.81
N ALA A 63 10.11 0.65 -0.13
CA ALA A 63 10.70 1.68 -0.98
C ALA A 63 10.05 3.02 -0.61
N ILE A 64 10.87 4.01 -0.25
CA ILE A 64 10.41 5.36 0.03
C ILE A 64 10.71 6.21 -1.19
N ASP A 65 9.65 6.53 -1.93
CA ASP A 65 9.74 7.44 -3.07
C ASP A 65 9.84 8.89 -2.59
N GLU A 66 10.46 9.76 -3.39
CA GLU A 66 10.63 11.18 -3.06
C GLU A 66 11.24 11.42 -1.65
N ALA A 67 12.15 10.56 -1.20
CA ALA A 67 12.72 10.61 0.16
C ALA A 67 13.36 11.96 0.52
N HIS A 68 13.70 12.77 -0.49
CA HIS A 68 14.18 14.13 -0.30
C HIS A 68 13.16 15.05 0.39
N CYS A 69 11.86 14.76 0.30
CA CYS A 69 10.79 15.50 0.99
C CYS A 69 10.84 15.40 2.51
N VAL A 70 11.59 14.44 3.08
CA VAL A 70 11.67 14.22 4.53
C VAL A 70 12.59 15.25 5.23
N SER A 71 13.46 15.92 4.48
CA SER A 71 14.49 16.82 5.03
C SER A 71 14.28 18.31 4.69
N GLN A 72 13.17 18.67 4.04
CA GLN A 72 12.80 20.07 3.74
C GLN A 72 11.86 20.60 4.82
#